data_AF-A0A3S2ARL3-F1
#
_entry.id   AF-A0A3S2ARL3-F1
#
_cell.length_a   1.000
_cell.length_b   1.000
_cell.length_c   1.000
_cell.angle_alpha   90.00
_cell.angle_beta   90.00
_cell.angle_gamma   90.00
#
_symmetry.space_group_name_H-M   'P 1'
#
loop_
_entity.id
_entity.type
_entity.pdbx_description
1 polymer ?
#
loop_
_entity_poly.entity_id
_entity_poly.type
_entity_poly.pdbx_seq_one_letter_code
_entity_poly.pdbx_strand_id
1 'polypeptide(L)'
;ASGFRDFARLAASDPTMWRDVCLHNKDAILEMLARFSEDLASLQRAIRWGDGEKLFDLFTRTRAVRRSIIEAGQDIDVPDFGRQAVEHPAKG
;
A
#
# COMPACT_ATOMS: atom_id res chain seq x y z
N ALA A 1 13.15 -2.12 9.48
CA ALA A 1 11.71 -1.99 9.70
C ALA A 1 11.14 -1.03 8.65
N SER A 2 10.70 -1.54 7.50
CA SER A 2 10.21 -0.74 6.36
C SER A 2 8.71 -0.41 6.47
N GLY A 3 7.89 -1.31 7.02
CA GLY A 3 6.42 -1.17 6.99
C GLY A 3 5.85 0.04 7.73
N PHE A 4 6.51 0.54 8.79
CA PHE A 4 6.03 1.73 9.52
C PHE A 4 6.42 3.05 8.81
N ARG A 5 7.50 3.01 8.01
CA ARG A 5 8.02 4.17 7.29
C ARG A 5 7.11 4.55 6.11
N ASP A 6 6.47 3.56 5.48
CA ASP A 6 5.52 3.79 4.38
C ASP A 6 4.26 4.55 4.84
N PHE A 7 3.73 4.23 6.03
CA PHE A 7 2.61 4.97 6.62
C PHE A 7 2.99 6.41 7.00
N ALA A 8 4.20 6.61 7.54
CA ALA A 8 4.70 7.94 7.87
C ALA A 8 4.90 8.81 6.61
N ARG A 9 5.28 8.21 5.48
CA ARG A 9 5.44 8.91 4.19
C ARG A 9 4.10 9.39 3.61
N LEU A 10 3.04 8.59 3.75
CA LEU A 10 1.67 9.01 3.42
C LEU A 10 1.22 10.19 4.30
N ALA A 11 1.53 10.14 5.60
CA ALA A 11 1.16 11.19 6.55
C ALA A 11 1.94 12.51 6.38
N ALA A 12 3.13 12.47 5.78
CA ALA A 12 3.96 13.65 5.49
C ALA A 12 3.55 14.40 4.20
N SER A 13 2.61 13.86 3.43
CA SER A 13 2.14 14.44 2.17
C SER A 13 1.12 15.57 2.40
N ASP A 14 0.92 16.43 1.40
CA ASP A 14 -0.05 17.53 1.49
C ASP A 14 -1.49 17.02 1.74
N PRO A 15 -2.19 17.51 2.78
CA PRO A 15 -3.52 17.03 3.13
C PRO A 15 -4.61 17.43 2.12
N THR A 16 -4.42 18.55 1.39
CA THR A 16 -5.36 19.00 0.36
C THR A 16 -5.35 18.03 -0.82
N MET A 17 -4.17 17.62 -1.26
CA MET A 17 -4.01 16.63 -2.31
C MET A 17 -4.70 15.30 -1.96
N TRP A 18 -4.46 14.76 -0.77
CA TRP A 18 -5.07 13.48 -0.37
C TRP A 18 -6.58 13.56 -0.20
N ARG A 19 -7.10 14.67 0.32
CA ARG A 19 -8.55 14.93 0.33
C ARG A 19 -9.12 14.83 -1.09
N ASP A 20 -8.49 15.50 -2.05
CA ASP A 20 -8.99 15.55 -3.41
C ASP A 20 -8.88 14.19 -4.11
N VAL A 21 -7.82 13.41 -3.88
CA VAL A 21 -7.73 12.02 -4.35
C VAL A 21 -8.88 11.19 -3.80
N CYS A 22 -9.16 11.28 -2.49
CA CYS A 22 -10.24 10.53 -1.85
C CYS A 22 -11.62 10.92 -2.38
N LEU A 23 -11.87 12.21 -2.63
CA LEU A 23 -13.16 12.69 -3.11
C LEU A 23 -13.42 12.32 -4.58
N HIS A 24 -12.39 12.40 -5.43
CA HIS A 24 -12.54 12.15 -6.86
C HIS A 24 -12.42 10.67 -7.24
N ASN A 25 -11.85 9.82 -6.39
CA ASN A 25 -11.72 8.37 -6.62
C ASN A 25 -12.43 7.53 -5.55
N LYS A 26 -13.52 8.07 -4.99
CA LYS A 26 -14.22 7.53 -3.83
C LYS A 26 -14.61 6.06 -3.99
N ASP A 27 -15.24 5.69 -5.10
CA ASP A 27 -15.84 4.37 -5.25
C ASP A 27 -14.79 3.25 -5.30
N ALA A 28 -13.71 3.46 -6.07
CA ALA A 28 -12.60 2.50 -6.12
C ALA A 28 -11.87 2.40 -4.77
N ILE A 29 -11.71 3.53 -4.06
CA ILE A 29 -11.12 3.54 -2.73
C ILE A 29 -11.99 2.75 -1.74
N LEU A 30 -13.32 2.96 -1.76
CA LEU A 30 -14.24 2.24 -0.89
C LEU A 30 -14.28 0.74 -1.19
N GLU A 31 -14.25 0.35 -2.47
CA GLU A 31 -14.14 -1.05 -2.87
C GLU A 31 -12.87 -1.71 -2.30
N MET A 32 -11.74 -1.02 -2.41
CA MET A 32 -10.47 -1.52 -1.90
C MET A 32 -10.46 -1.61 -0.36
N LEU A 33 -11.03 -0.61 0.32
CA LEU A 33 -11.14 -0.60 1.78
C LEU A 33 -12.06 -1.71 2.29
N ALA A 34 -13.13 -2.03 1.58
CA ALA A 34 -14.04 -3.13 1.92
C ALA A 34 -13.30 -4.48 1.85
N ARG A 35 -12.62 -4.75 0.73
CA ARG A 35 -11.80 -5.97 0.56
C ARG A 35 -10.73 -6.09 1.64
N PHE A 36 -10.02 -5.00 1.91
CA PHE A 36 -9.00 -4.98 2.96
C PHE A 36 -9.58 -5.30 4.35
N SER A 37 -10.77 -4.77 4.65
CA SER A 37 -11.46 -5.04 5.92
C SER A 37 -11.86 -6.52 6.04
N GLU A 38 -12.33 -7.13 4.95
CA GLU A 38 -12.68 -8.56 4.91
C GLU A 38 -11.45 -9.45 5.11
N ASP A 39 -10.35 -9.13 4.43
CA ASP A 39 -9.07 -9.83 4.57
C ASP A 39 -8.55 -9.76 6.01
N LEU A 40 -8.60 -8.57 6.63
CA LEU A 40 -8.19 -8.36 8.01
C LEU A 40 -9.06 -9.15 9.00
N ALA A 41 -10.38 -9.18 8.78
CA ALA A 41 -11.30 -9.99 9.59
C ALA A 41 -11.03 -11.50 9.43
N SER A 42 -10.67 -11.96 8.23
CA SER A 42 -10.28 -13.34 7.96
C SER A 42 -8.99 -13.72 8.70
N LEU A 43 -7.97 -12.86 8.64
CA LEU A 43 -6.71 -13.02 9.37
C LEU A 43 -6.94 -13.04 10.88
N GLN A 44 -7.73 -12.12 11.42
CA GLN A 44 -8.06 -12.08 12.84
C GLN A 44 -8.71 -13.39 13.31
N ARG A 45 -9.62 -13.97 12.52
CA ARG A 45 -10.25 -15.26 12.83
C ARG A 45 -9.24 -16.41 12.83
N ALA A 46 -8.35 -16.46 11.83
CA ALA A 46 -7.32 -17.48 11.76
C ALA A 46 -6.41 -17.45 13.01
N ILE A 47 -6.00 -16.25 13.45
CA ILE A 47 -5.24 -16.06 14.69
C ILE A 47 -6.04 -16.52 15.91
N ARG A 48 -7.30 -16.07 16.03
CA ARG A 48 -8.15 -16.36 17.18
C ARG A 48 -8.36 -17.86 17.40
N TRP A 49 -8.44 -18.63 16.32
CA TRP A 49 -8.67 -20.07 16.36
C TRP A 49 -7.40 -20.91 16.23
N GLY A 50 -6.22 -20.28 16.13
CA GLY A 50 -4.96 -21.00 15.99
C GLY A 50 -4.83 -21.78 14.68
N ASP A 51 -5.46 -21.29 13.61
CA ASP A 51 -5.45 -21.93 12.28
C ASP A 51 -4.10 -21.71 11.57
N GLY A 52 -3.12 -22.53 11.95
CA GLY A 52 -1.74 -22.41 11.50
C GLY A 52 -1.56 -22.61 9.99
N GLU A 53 -2.32 -23.52 9.38
CA GLU A 53 -2.25 -23.74 7.93
C GLU A 53 -2.74 -22.51 7.16
N LYS A 54 -3.88 -21.94 7.55
CA LYS A 54 -4.41 -20.74 6.90
C LYS A 54 -3.45 -19.55 7.01
N LEU A 55 -2.79 -19.40 8.15
CA LEU A 55 -1.76 -18.37 8.35
C LEU A 55 -0.54 -18.60 7.45
N PHE A 56 -0.05 -19.84 7.40
CA PHE A 56 1.08 -20.22 6.54
C PHE A 56 0.79 -19.95 5.07
N ASP A 57 -0.39 -20.36 4.60
CA ASP A 57 -0.88 -20.13 3.25
C ASP A 57 -0.96 -18.64 2.90
N LEU A 58 -1.54 -17.85 3.80
CA LEU A 58 -1.67 -16.40 3.61
C LEU A 58 -0.28 -15.75 3.46
N PHE A 59 0.65 -16.04 4.36
CA PHE A 59 1.99 -15.45 4.30
C PHE A 59 2.78 -15.90 3.07
N THR A 60 2.60 -17.14 2.64
CA THR A 60 3.22 -17.67 1.41
C THR A 60 2.73 -16.91 0.18
N ARG A 61 1.41 -16.69 0.06
CA ARG A 61 0.82 -15.91 -1.04
C ARG A 61 1.30 -14.46 -1.03
N THR A 62 1.32 -13.80 0.12
CA THR A 62 1.80 -12.40 0.25
C THR A 62 3.26 -12.26 -0.17
N ARG A 63 4.10 -13.25 0.14
CA ARG A 63 5.51 -13.26 -0.27
C ARG A 63 5.67 -13.38 -1.80
N ALA A 64 4.78 -14.10 -2.49
CA ALA A 64 4.79 -14.19 -3.94
C ALA A 64 4.45 -12.84 -4.59
N VAL A 65 3.43 -12.15 -4.08
CA VAL A 65 3.04 -10.80 -4.55
C VAL A 65 4.17 -9.79 -4.34
N ARG A 66 4.84 -9.79 -3.17
CA ARG A 66 5.97 -8.88 -2.95
C ARG A 66 7.12 -9.13 -3.93
N ARG A 67 7.36 -10.39 -4.30
CA ARG A 67 8.41 -10.76 -5.25
C ARG A 67 8.11 -10.26 -6.65
N SER A 68 6.88 -10.39 -7.12
CA SER A 68 6.49 -9.91 -8.45
C SER A 68 6.62 -8.38 -8.58
N ILE A 69 6.35 -7.63 -7.50
CA ILE A 69 6.56 -6.16 -7.47
C ILE A 69 8.05 -5.81 -7.63
N ILE A 70 8.94 -6.54 -6.94
CA ILE A 70 10.39 -6.33 -7.03
C ILE A 70 10.90 -6.69 -8.43
N GLU A 71 10.45 -7.82 -8.98
CA GLU A 71 10.81 -8.26 -10.33
C GLU A 71 10.33 -7.27 -11.41
N ALA A 72 9.19 -6.61 -11.20
CA ALA A 72 8.67 -5.56 -12.06
C ALA A 72 9.41 -4.20 -11.93
N GLY A 73 10.41 -4.10 -11.04
CA GLY A 73 11.17 -2.87 -10.81
C GLY A 73 10.34 -1.72 -10.25
N GLN A 74 9.17 -2.00 -9.66
CA GLN A 74 8.25 -0.98 -9.12
C GLN A 74 8.54 -0.63 -7.65
N ASP A 75 9.66 -1.09 -7.11
CA ASP A 75 10.08 -0.77 -5.74
C ASP A 75 10.80 0.60 -5.75
N ILE A 76 10.02 1.68 -5.62
CA ILE A 76 10.52 3.04 -5.55
C ILE A 76 10.62 3.53 -4.10
N ASP A 77 11.84 3.71 -3.60
CA ASP A 77 12.12 4.16 -2.23
C ASP A 77 12.18 5.69 -2.08
N VAL A 78 11.80 6.44 -3.12
CA VAL A 78 11.88 7.90 -3.17
C VAL A 78 10.67 8.61 -2.50
N PRO A 79 10.89 9.69 -1.72
CA PRO A 79 9.83 10.56 -1.19
C PRO A 79 8.93 11.15 -2.29
N ASP A 80 7.69 11.51 -1.94
CA ASP A 80 6.70 12.14 -2.84
C ASP A 80 6.50 11.41 -4.18
N PHE A 81 6.62 10.07 -4.15
CA PHE A 81 6.51 9.19 -5.32
C PHE A 81 7.45 9.60 -6.48
N GLY A 82 8.59 10.24 -6.18
CA GLY A 82 9.56 10.67 -7.18
C GLY A 82 9.21 11.98 -7.92
N ARG A 83 8.15 12.70 -7.54
CA ARG A 83 7.77 13.96 -8.21
C ARG A 83 8.83 15.06 -8.11
N GLN A 84 9.52 15.17 -6.98
CA GLN A 84 10.59 16.16 -6.82
C GLN A 84 11.85 15.83 -7.65
N ALA A 85 12.01 14.60 -8.12
CA ALA A 85 13.16 14.22 -8.94
C ALA A 85 13.03 14.67 -10.41
N VAL A 86 11.85 15.19 -10.81
CA VAL A 86 11.62 15.71 -12.17
C VAL A 86 11.79 17.23 -12.16
N GLU A 87 13.04 17.70 -12.09
CA GLU A 87 13.33 19.09 -12.46
C GLU A 87 13.08 19.23 -13.97
N HIS A 88 12.04 19.98 -14.33
CA HIS A 88 11.85 20.42 -15.71
C HIS A 88 13.01 21.33 -16.10
N PRO A 89 13.71 21.09 -17.23
CA PRO A 89 14.68 22.05 -17.73
C PRO A 89 13.96 23.38 -17.98
N ALA A 90 14.48 24.45 -17.38
CA ALA A 90 13.96 25.80 -17.55
C ALA A 90 13.87 26.12 -19.04
N LYS A 91 12.64 26.43 -19.51
CA LYS A 91 12.46 26.98 -20.85
C LYS A 91 13.13 28.35 -20.86
N GLY A 92 14.20 28.46 -21.64
CA GLY A 92 14.85 29.74 -21.98
C GLY A 92 13.98 30.62 -22.86
#